data_AF-X1C550-F1
#
_entry.id   AF-X1C550-F1
#
_cell.length_a   1.000
_cell.length_b   1.000
_cell.length_c   1.000
_cell.angle_alpha   90.00
_cell.angle_beta   90.00
_cell.angle_gamma   90.00
#
_symmetry.space_group_name_H-M   'P 1'
#
loop_
_entity.id
_entity.type
_entity.pdbx_description
1 polymer ?
#
loop_
_entity_poly.entity_id
_entity_poly.type
_entity_poly.pdbx_seq_one_letter_code
_entity_poly.pdbx_strand_id
1 'polypeptide(L)'
;KEKELRQKHLEQAIIESKKRLMAVFDGIMSPLAITDLDHNIIMVNKATASLFGDKIPRLLGRKCYEAFRKKSEPCLNCPVSETIRTSKPSHRLSTNPIVNRTLEEYTYPIFDASGNLSLIINYGIDVTDKIKMERQLVQADKMASLGTLAAGIAHEIRNPMATINLNTQILLRDLDVGEEHQVYMLDIQKEVKKIERIISEILEFSKPRPAHLVENNINEVVLSVHELTRVQLRQDNLRVHFNLADHLPAVLIDPAQISQVVINLVINAMQAMPDGGDLT
;
A
#
# COMPACT_ATOMS: atom_id res chain seq x y z
N LYS A 1 -61.59 28.42 11.15
CA LYS A 1 -60.67 29.58 11.00
C LYS A 1 -59.47 29.51 11.95
N GLU A 2 -59.55 29.81 13.25
CA GLU A 2 -58.37 29.81 14.14
C GLU A 2 -57.78 28.40 14.39
N LYS A 3 -58.64 27.40 14.60
CA LYS A 3 -58.25 25.98 14.74
C LYS A 3 -57.58 25.41 13.48
N GLU A 4 -58.06 25.79 12.29
CA GLU A 4 -57.46 25.40 11.00
C GLU A 4 -56.11 26.09 10.75
N LEU A 5 -55.98 27.36 11.13
CA LEU A 5 -54.73 28.10 11.03
C LEU A 5 -53.66 27.49 11.96
N ARG A 6 -54.04 27.15 13.20
CA ARG A 6 -53.17 26.45 14.15
C ARG A 6 -52.75 25.07 13.66
N GLN A 7 -53.67 24.30 13.08
CA GLN A 7 -53.37 22.98 12.49
C GLN A 7 -52.35 23.11 11.35
N LYS A 8 -52.56 24.05 10.43
CA LYS A 8 -51.62 24.30 9.32
C LYS A 8 -50.23 24.74 9.81
N HIS A 9 -50.17 25.60 10.82
CA HIS A 9 -48.88 26.00 11.41
C HIS A 9 -48.15 24.83 12.06
N LEU A 10 -48.87 23.93 12.73
CA LEU A 10 -48.29 22.74 13.35
C LEU A 10 -47.75 21.75 12.30
N GLU A 11 -48.53 21.48 11.25
CA GLU A 11 -48.11 20.63 10.13
C GLU A 11 -46.88 21.19 9.43
N GLN A 12 -46.86 22.51 9.18
CA GLN A 12 -45.73 23.19 8.57
C GLN A 12 -44.46 23.07 9.42
N ALA A 13 -44.58 23.29 10.74
CA ALA A 13 -43.45 23.15 11.67
C ALA A 13 -42.89 21.72 11.70
N ILE A 14 -43.74 20.69 11.63
CA ILE A 14 -43.31 19.28 11.55
C ILE A 14 -42.56 19.03 10.24
N ILE A 15 -43.07 19.52 9.11
CA ILE A 15 -42.43 19.37 7.80
C ILE A 15 -41.05 20.05 7.78
N GLU A 16 -40.94 21.26 8.33
CA GLU A 16 -39.69 22.01 8.40
C GLU A 16 -38.67 21.32 9.31
N SER A 17 -39.11 20.83 10.48
CA SER A 17 -38.26 20.06 11.39
C SER A 17 -37.74 18.78 10.72
N LYS A 18 -38.62 18.03 10.04
CA LYS A 18 -38.24 16.83 9.28
C LYS A 18 -37.25 17.15 8.17
N LYS A 19 -37.47 18.21 7.38
CA LYS A 19 -36.55 18.64 6.33
C LYS A 19 -35.17 18.99 6.90
N ARG A 20 -35.12 19.68 8.04
CA ARG A 20 -33.86 20.04 8.72
C ARG A 20 -33.10 18.79 9.19
N LEU A 21 -33.79 17.85 9.82
CA LEU A 21 -33.18 16.58 10.26
C LEU A 21 -32.65 15.74 9.09
N MET A 22 -33.39 15.66 7.98
CA MET A 22 -32.93 14.97 6.78
C MET A 22 -31.70 15.66 6.17
N ALA A 23 -31.66 17.00 6.15
CA ALA A 23 -30.50 17.74 5.66
C ALA A 23 -29.24 17.47 6.51
N VAL A 24 -29.37 17.39 7.84
CA VAL A 24 -28.26 17.01 8.72
C VAL A 24 -27.84 15.56 8.45
N PHE A 25 -28.78 14.64 8.38
CA PHE A 25 -28.54 13.22 8.13
C PHE A 25 -27.80 12.98 6.80
N ASP A 26 -28.22 13.66 5.73
CA ASP A 26 -27.59 13.62 4.40
C ASP A 26 -26.29 14.42 4.29
N GLY A 27 -26.10 15.42 5.14
CA GLY A 27 -24.88 16.23 5.20
C GLY A 27 -23.70 15.49 5.84
N ILE A 28 -23.95 14.43 6.59
CA ILE A 28 -22.91 13.57 7.16
C ILE A 28 -22.24 12.78 6.02
N MET A 29 -20.93 12.99 5.84
CA MET A 29 -20.14 12.34 4.78
C MET A 29 -19.84 10.87 5.06
N SER A 30 -19.95 10.43 6.31
CA SER A 30 -19.77 9.05 6.71
C SER A 30 -21.04 8.23 6.46
N PRO A 31 -20.91 6.93 6.09
CA PRO A 31 -22.05 6.04 5.98
C PRO A 31 -22.87 6.01 7.27
N LEU A 32 -24.15 6.32 7.14
CA LEU A 32 -25.13 6.26 8.21
C LEU A 32 -26.40 5.55 7.71
N ALA A 33 -26.89 4.60 8.51
CA ALA A 33 -28.12 3.88 8.26
C ALA A 33 -28.88 3.64 9.58
N ILE A 34 -30.19 3.49 9.51
CA ILE A 34 -31.04 3.09 10.63
C ILE A 34 -31.71 1.78 10.27
N THR A 35 -31.68 0.82 11.19
CA THR A 35 -32.33 -0.47 11.03
C THR A 35 -33.32 -0.72 12.17
N ASP A 36 -34.32 -1.57 11.93
CA ASP A 36 -35.13 -2.13 13.01
C ASP A 36 -34.44 -3.33 13.69
N LEU A 37 -35.14 -3.96 14.62
CA LEU A 37 -34.63 -5.11 15.40
C LEU A 37 -34.52 -6.40 14.58
N ASP A 38 -35.15 -6.45 13.42
CA ASP A 38 -35.05 -7.55 12.46
C ASP A 38 -33.99 -7.26 11.38
N HIS A 39 -33.15 -6.22 11.56
CA HIS A 39 -32.12 -5.80 10.61
C HIS A 39 -32.65 -5.21 9.30
N ASN A 40 -33.93 -4.88 9.18
CA ASN A 40 -34.45 -4.21 7.99
C ASN A 40 -33.98 -2.75 7.98
N ILE A 41 -33.52 -2.28 6.83
CA ILE A 41 -33.07 -0.89 6.64
C ILE A 41 -34.29 0.02 6.60
N ILE A 42 -34.39 0.93 7.58
CA ILE A 42 -35.46 1.92 7.70
C ILE A 42 -35.04 3.23 7.04
N MET A 43 -33.76 3.61 7.17
CA MET A 43 -33.21 4.83 6.57
C MET A 43 -31.74 4.65 6.19
N VAL A 44 -31.29 5.37 5.17
CA VAL A 44 -29.88 5.48 4.75
C VAL A 44 -29.60 6.90 4.30
N ASN A 45 -28.44 7.45 4.64
CA ASN A 45 -28.04 8.76 4.15
C ASN A 45 -27.41 8.66 2.75
N LYS A 46 -27.19 9.82 2.12
CA LYS A 46 -26.49 9.92 0.83
C LYS A 46 -25.12 9.24 0.83
N ALA A 47 -24.33 9.37 1.89
CA ALA A 47 -23.01 8.75 1.97
C ALA A 47 -23.06 7.22 1.87
N THR A 48 -24.00 6.58 2.57
CA THR A 48 -24.23 5.12 2.47
C THR A 48 -24.64 4.74 1.05
N ALA A 49 -25.58 5.46 0.45
CA ALA A 49 -26.04 5.18 -0.91
C ALA A 49 -24.88 5.27 -1.94
N SER A 50 -24.05 6.32 -1.83
CA SER A 50 -22.86 6.50 -2.66
C SER A 50 -21.82 5.41 -2.47
N LEU A 51 -21.56 4.99 -1.21
CA LEU A 51 -20.57 3.95 -0.92
C LEU A 51 -20.95 2.59 -1.51
N PHE A 52 -22.22 2.21 -1.41
CA PHE A 52 -22.70 0.91 -1.89
C PHE A 52 -23.19 0.92 -3.34
N GLY A 53 -23.17 2.07 -4.01
CA GLY A 53 -23.54 2.21 -5.42
C GLY A 53 -25.04 1.98 -5.71
N ASP A 54 -25.88 2.07 -4.67
CA ASP A 54 -27.31 1.76 -4.76
C ASP A 54 -28.17 3.00 -4.54
N LYS A 55 -29.32 3.06 -5.21
CA LYS A 55 -30.31 4.12 -4.96
C LYS A 55 -31.02 3.84 -3.64
N ILE A 56 -31.23 4.89 -2.83
CA ILE A 56 -31.91 4.81 -1.53
C ILE A 56 -33.17 3.92 -1.56
N PRO A 57 -34.13 4.08 -2.50
CA PRO A 57 -35.35 3.27 -2.50
C PRO A 57 -35.13 1.76 -2.67
N ARG A 58 -33.99 1.34 -3.23
CA ARG A 58 -33.63 -0.08 -3.37
C ARG A 58 -33.05 -0.68 -2.09
N LEU A 59 -32.59 0.15 -1.17
CA LEU A 59 -31.99 -0.28 0.10
C LEU A 59 -33.04 -0.39 1.21
N LEU A 60 -34.07 0.46 1.18
CA LEU A 60 -35.12 0.47 2.21
C LEU A 60 -35.88 -0.87 2.23
N GLY A 61 -36.14 -1.38 3.43
CA GLY A 61 -36.85 -2.63 3.68
C GLY A 61 -36.00 -3.90 3.52
N ARG A 62 -34.82 -3.82 2.89
CA ARG A 62 -33.90 -4.98 2.80
C ARG A 62 -33.15 -5.18 4.10
N LYS A 63 -32.67 -6.41 4.31
CA LYS A 63 -31.81 -6.73 5.46
C LYS A 63 -30.43 -6.09 5.29
N CYS A 64 -29.89 -5.47 6.33
CA CYS A 64 -28.60 -4.78 6.26
C CYS A 64 -27.44 -5.71 5.86
N TYR A 65 -27.45 -6.97 6.32
CA TYR A 65 -26.45 -7.98 5.96
C TYR A 65 -26.59 -8.47 4.51
N GLU A 66 -27.78 -8.39 3.93
CA GLU A 66 -28.01 -8.71 2.52
C GLU A 66 -27.53 -7.55 1.64
N ALA A 67 -27.99 -6.33 1.94
CA ALA A 67 -27.70 -5.13 1.16
C ALA A 67 -26.21 -4.73 1.22
N PHE A 68 -25.62 -4.69 2.43
CA PHE A 68 -24.27 -4.15 2.62
C PHE A 68 -23.18 -5.22 2.63
N ARG A 69 -23.55 -6.50 2.77
CA ARG A 69 -22.59 -7.61 2.94
C ARG A 69 -22.86 -8.82 2.04
N LYS A 70 -23.94 -8.83 1.24
CA LYS A 70 -24.33 -9.94 0.35
C LYS A 70 -24.39 -11.29 1.09
N LYS A 71 -24.86 -11.28 2.34
CA LYS A 71 -25.09 -12.47 3.16
C LYS A 71 -26.57 -12.79 3.27
N SER A 72 -26.90 -14.04 3.54
CA SER A 72 -28.26 -14.51 3.86
C SER A 72 -28.60 -14.39 5.36
N GLU A 73 -27.57 -14.23 6.20
CA GLU A 73 -27.68 -14.18 7.65
C GLU A 73 -26.86 -13.03 8.25
N PRO A 74 -27.14 -12.63 9.50
CA PRO A 74 -26.35 -11.62 10.20
C PRO A 74 -24.85 -11.93 10.18
N CYS A 75 -24.03 -10.89 10.16
CA CYS A 75 -22.59 -11.05 10.11
C CYS A 75 -22.05 -11.79 11.35
N LEU A 76 -20.95 -12.54 11.18
CA LEU A 76 -20.14 -12.98 12.32
C LEU A 76 -19.72 -11.76 13.15
N ASN A 77 -19.96 -11.80 14.46
CA ASN A 77 -19.78 -10.66 15.39
C ASN A 77 -20.50 -9.39 14.89
N CYS A 78 -21.79 -9.49 14.52
CA CYS A 78 -22.55 -8.35 14.04
C CYS A 78 -22.79 -7.32 15.17
N PRO A 79 -22.32 -6.07 15.02
CA PRO A 79 -22.51 -5.05 16.06
C PRO A 79 -24.00 -4.68 16.24
N VAL A 80 -24.81 -4.81 15.19
CA VAL A 80 -26.28 -4.63 15.26
C VAL A 80 -26.90 -5.67 16.18
N SER A 81 -26.61 -6.95 15.94
CA SER A 81 -27.14 -8.05 16.77
C SER A 81 -26.68 -7.93 18.23
N GLU A 82 -25.44 -7.51 18.44
CA GLU A 82 -24.93 -7.25 19.79
C GLU A 82 -25.64 -6.09 20.48
N THR A 83 -25.89 -5.00 19.76
CA THR A 83 -26.63 -3.83 20.29
C THR A 83 -28.07 -4.20 20.61
N ILE A 84 -28.73 -5.00 19.77
CA ILE A 84 -30.08 -5.52 20.04
C ILE A 84 -30.08 -6.34 21.34
N ARG A 85 -29.13 -7.27 21.48
CA ARG A 85 -29.03 -8.15 22.64
C ARG A 85 -28.72 -7.38 23.94
N THR A 86 -27.86 -6.38 23.88
CA THR A 86 -27.33 -5.69 25.07
C THR A 86 -28.02 -4.37 25.39
N SER A 87 -28.76 -3.81 24.43
CA SER A 87 -29.27 -2.42 24.48
C SER A 87 -28.18 -1.38 24.79
N LYS A 88 -26.93 -1.67 24.45
CA LYS A 88 -25.77 -0.79 24.63
C LYS A 88 -25.03 -0.61 23.30
N PRO A 89 -24.32 0.51 23.10
CA PRO A 89 -23.51 0.68 21.90
C PRO A 89 -22.50 -0.44 21.70
N SER A 90 -22.32 -0.87 20.45
CA SER A 90 -21.28 -1.82 20.04
C SER A 90 -20.51 -1.23 18.86
N HIS A 91 -19.34 -1.80 18.58
CA HIS A 91 -18.55 -1.43 17.43
C HIS A 91 -17.75 -2.63 16.90
N ARG A 92 -17.33 -2.53 15.64
CA ARG A 92 -16.49 -3.52 14.98
C ARG A 92 -15.65 -2.87 13.89
N LEU A 93 -14.35 -3.18 13.87
CA LEU A 93 -13.51 -2.94 12.71
C LEU A 93 -13.58 -4.13 11.75
N SER A 94 -13.99 -3.91 10.50
CA SER A 94 -13.99 -4.98 9.50
C SER A 94 -13.76 -4.47 8.08
N THR A 95 -13.11 -5.29 7.27
CA THR A 95 -13.05 -5.05 5.83
C THR A 95 -14.36 -5.49 5.19
N ASN A 96 -14.99 -4.58 4.44
CA ASN A 96 -16.13 -4.89 3.61
C ASN A 96 -15.66 -5.36 2.23
N PRO A 97 -15.89 -6.64 1.87
CA PRO A 97 -15.39 -7.20 0.62
C PRO A 97 -16.10 -6.64 -0.62
N ILE A 98 -17.30 -6.06 -0.48
CA ILE A 98 -18.07 -5.52 -1.61
C ILE A 98 -17.44 -4.22 -2.11
N VAL A 99 -17.12 -3.33 -1.17
CA VAL A 99 -16.58 -2.00 -1.47
C VAL A 99 -15.05 -1.95 -1.37
N ASN A 100 -14.43 -3.05 -0.93
CA ASN A 100 -13.00 -3.16 -0.65
C ASN A 100 -12.47 -2.03 0.24
N ARG A 101 -13.24 -1.68 1.28
CA ARG A 101 -12.90 -0.67 2.28
C ARG A 101 -12.89 -1.27 3.67
N THR A 102 -12.00 -0.81 4.52
CA THR A 102 -11.99 -1.12 5.95
C THR A 102 -12.81 -0.08 6.68
N LEU A 103 -13.91 -0.54 7.28
CA LEU A 103 -14.85 0.29 8.00
C LEU A 103 -14.78 -0.01 9.49
N GLU A 104 -14.73 1.06 10.27
CA GLU A 104 -15.02 1.01 11.70
C GLU A 104 -16.51 1.30 11.88
N GLU A 105 -17.26 0.25 12.19
CA GLU A 105 -18.71 0.27 12.30
C GLU A 105 -19.10 0.46 13.76
N TYR A 106 -19.94 1.43 14.04
CA TYR A 106 -20.51 1.74 15.35
C TYR A 106 -22.02 1.58 15.29
N THR A 107 -22.60 1.00 16.33
CA THR A 107 -24.05 0.82 16.44
C THR A 107 -24.57 1.39 17.74
N TYR A 108 -25.68 2.14 17.67
CA TYR A 108 -26.29 2.80 18.83
C TYR A 108 -27.79 2.48 18.92
N PRO A 109 -28.31 2.15 20.12
CA PRO A 109 -29.73 1.90 20.32
C PRO A 109 -30.54 3.21 20.31
N ILE A 110 -31.72 3.18 19.68
CA ILE A 110 -32.77 4.22 19.79
C ILE A 110 -33.95 3.61 20.53
N PHE A 111 -34.40 4.29 21.57
CA PHE A 111 -35.55 3.87 22.38
C PHE A 111 -36.81 4.65 21.97
N ASP A 112 -37.97 3.99 22.07
CA ASP A 112 -39.27 4.62 21.91
C ASP A 112 -39.66 5.46 23.14
N ALA A 113 -40.82 6.11 23.09
CA ALA A 113 -41.35 6.93 24.19
C ALA A 113 -41.65 6.12 25.46
N SER A 114 -41.77 4.79 25.36
CA SER A 114 -42.00 3.87 26.48
C SER A 114 -40.69 3.35 27.08
N GLY A 115 -39.54 3.70 26.50
CA GLY A 115 -38.22 3.23 26.91
C GLY A 115 -37.82 1.87 26.34
N ASN A 116 -38.60 1.31 25.40
CA ASN A 116 -38.25 0.05 24.75
C ASN A 116 -37.31 0.30 23.57
N LEU A 117 -36.38 -0.62 23.34
CA LEU A 117 -35.51 -0.58 22.18
C LEU A 117 -36.35 -0.67 20.89
N SER A 118 -36.19 0.30 19.99
CA SER A 118 -37.03 0.45 18.80
C SER A 118 -36.23 0.36 17.51
N LEU A 119 -35.09 1.05 17.42
CA LEU A 119 -34.28 1.13 16.21
C LEU A 119 -32.78 1.11 16.57
N ILE A 120 -31.94 0.82 15.58
CA ILE A 120 -30.47 0.83 15.69
C ILE A 120 -29.89 1.81 14.67
N ILE A 121 -29.07 2.75 15.14
CA ILE A 121 -28.21 3.56 14.27
C ILE A 121 -26.98 2.73 13.90
N ASN A 122 -26.61 2.73 12.63
CA ASN A 122 -25.43 2.12 12.06
C ASN A 122 -24.57 3.22 11.46
N TYR A 123 -23.43 3.51 12.07
CA TYR A 123 -22.50 4.54 11.65
C TYR A 123 -21.18 3.91 11.23
N GLY A 124 -20.64 4.25 10.07
CA GLY A 124 -19.37 3.71 9.57
C GLY A 124 -18.33 4.81 9.38
N ILE A 125 -17.09 4.55 9.77
CA ILE A 125 -15.94 5.39 9.45
C ILE A 125 -15.04 4.61 8.49
N ASP A 126 -14.74 5.18 7.32
CA ASP A 126 -13.73 4.60 6.42
C ASP A 126 -12.34 4.92 6.96
N VAL A 127 -11.61 3.88 7.36
CA VAL A 127 -10.25 3.97 7.90
C VAL A 127 -9.23 3.32 6.97
N THR A 128 -9.62 3.02 5.72
CA THR A 128 -8.78 2.32 4.74
C THR A 128 -7.45 3.03 4.50
N ASP A 129 -7.50 4.32 4.18
CA ASP A 129 -6.29 5.07 3.83
C ASP A 129 -5.44 5.38 5.06
N LYS A 130 -6.08 5.62 6.21
CA LYS A 130 -5.40 5.73 7.51
C LYS A 130 -4.57 4.48 7.81
N ILE A 131 -5.17 3.29 7.74
CA ILE A 131 -4.46 2.02 8.01
C ILE A 131 -3.34 1.77 6.98
N LYS A 132 -3.54 2.12 5.71
CA LYS A 132 -2.48 2.02 4.68
C LYS A 132 -1.30 2.93 5.01
N MET A 133 -1.56 4.19 5.37
CA MET A 133 -0.51 5.14 5.74
C MET A 133 0.23 4.70 7.00
N GLU A 134 -0.48 4.24 8.04
CA GLU A 134 0.13 3.71 9.26
C GLU A 134 1.06 2.53 8.97
N ARG A 135 0.64 1.60 8.09
CA ARG A 135 1.49 0.47 7.65
C ARG A 135 2.72 0.94 6.89
N GLN A 136 2.58 1.90 5.98
CA GLN A 136 3.70 2.48 5.24
C GLN A 136 4.70 3.17 6.17
N LEU A 137 4.22 3.91 7.18
CA LEU A 137 5.07 4.54 8.18
C LEU A 137 5.85 3.50 9.00
N VAL A 138 5.17 2.45 9.50
CA VAL A 138 5.84 1.36 10.22
C VAL A 138 6.88 0.66 9.34
N GLN A 139 6.59 0.46 8.05
CA GLN A 139 7.54 -0.13 7.13
C GLN A 139 8.74 0.79 6.88
N ALA A 140 8.52 2.10 6.69
CA ALA A 140 9.58 3.07 6.51
C ALA A 140 10.50 3.16 7.74
N ASP A 141 9.92 3.17 8.94
CA ASP A 141 10.67 3.20 10.21
C ASP A 141 11.54 1.94 10.42
N LYS A 142 10.98 0.76 10.08
CA LYS A 142 11.74 -0.49 10.06
C LYS A 142 12.91 -0.43 9.08
N MET A 143 12.71 0.12 7.88
CA MET A 143 13.77 0.25 6.88
C MET A 143 14.86 1.23 7.33
N ALA A 144 14.48 2.37 7.93
CA ALA A 144 15.43 3.34 8.46
C ALA A 144 16.29 2.75 9.60
N SER A 145 15.67 1.97 10.49
CA SER A 145 16.36 1.25 11.57
C SER A 145 17.34 0.22 11.00
N LEU A 146 16.90 -0.59 10.03
CA LEU A 146 17.77 -1.54 9.33
C LEU A 146 18.96 -0.84 8.65
N GLY A 147 18.77 0.34 8.08
CA GLY A 147 19.86 1.08 7.44
C GLY A 147 20.89 1.65 8.38
N THR A 148 20.46 2.10 9.56
CA THR A 148 21.39 2.54 10.59
C THR A 148 22.25 1.37 11.07
N LEU A 149 21.64 0.20 11.30
CA LEU A 149 22.36 -1.02 11.69
C LEU A 149 23.27 -1.53 10.57
N ALA A 150 22.78 -1.55 9.33
CA ALA A 150 23.56 -1.96 8.17
C ALA A 150 24.78 -1.07 7.96
N ALA A 151 24.66 0.25 8.14
CA ALA A 151 25.79 1.19 8.08
C ALA A 151 26.89 0.87 9.10
N GLY A 152 26.53 0.57 10.34
CA GLY A 152 27.49 0.15 11.37
C GLY A 152 28.17 -1.17 11.02
N ILE A 153 27.38 -2.21 10.70
CA ILE A 153 27.88 -3.54 10.35
C ILE A 153 28.76 -3.48 9.09
N ALA A 154 28.38 -2.69 8.09
CA ALA A 154 29.14 -2.54 6.87
C ALA A 154 30.54 -1.98 7.13
N HIS A 155 30.66 -0.98 8.01
CA HIS A 155 31.96 -0.48 8.43
C HIS A 155 32.78 -1.56 9.16
N GLU A 156 32.15 -2.32 10.06
CA GLU A 156 32.82 -3.38 10.79
C GLU A 156 33.27 -4.55 9.92
N ILE A 157 32.55 -4.89 8.84
CA ILE A 157 32.95 -5.94 7.88
C ILE A 157 33.98 -5.42 6.88
N ARG A 158 33.88 -4.15 6.43
CA ARG A 158 34.84 -3.58 5.47
C ARG A 158 36.28 -3.60 6.00
N ASN A 159 36.46 -3.45 7.31
CA ASN A 159 37.77 -3.45 7.96
C ASN A 159 38.54 -4.79 7.85
N PRO A 160 38.02 -5.95 8.31
CA PRO A 160 38.70 -7.23 8.14
C PRO A 160 38.87 -7.58 6.67
N MET A 161 37.94 -7.21 5.80
CA MET A 161 38.06 -7.47 4.37
C MET A 161 39.18 -6.67 3.71
N ALA A 162 39.33 -5.38 4.03
CA ALA A 162 40.45 -4.58 3.57
C ALA A 162 41.79 -5.20 4.02
N THR A 163 41.82 -5.75 5.23
CA THR A 163 43.00 -6.45 5.77
C THR A 163 43.30 -7.75 5.02
N ILE A 164 42.28 -8.59 4.75
CA ILE A 164 42.43 -9.83 3.97
C ILE A 164 42.91 -9.51 2.55
N ASN A 165 42.32 -8.50 1.91
CA ASN A 165 42.67 -8.10 0.55
C ASN A 165 44.11 -7.56 0.49
N LEU A 166 44.52 -6.74 1.46
CA LEU A 166 45.89 -6.24 1.56
C LEU A 166 46.90 -7.39 1.78
N ASN A 167 46.62 -8.30 2.70
CA ASN A 167 47.51 -9.43 2.99
C ASN A 167 47.65 -10.36 1.78
N THR A 168 46.56 -10.69 1.09
CA THR A 168 46.63 -11.52 -0.14
C THR A 168 47.41 -10.81 -1.25
N GLN A 169 47.27 -9.49 -1.40
CA GLN A 169 48.09 -8.71 -2.35
C GLN A 169 49.58 -8.71 -1.99
N ILE A 170 49.93 -8.57 -0.71
CA ILE A 170 51.32 -8.64 -0.25
C ILE A 170 51.90 -10.04 -0.53
N LEU A 171 51.17 -11.11 -0.19
CA LEU A 171 51.62 -12.48 -0.42
C LEU A 171 51.82 -12.78 -1.90
N LEU A 172 50.91 -12.34 -2.78
CA LEU A 172 51.04 -12.47 -4.23
C LEU A 172 52.23 -11.70 -4.82
N ARG A 173 52.63 -10.59 -4.19
CA ARG A 173 53.71 -9.71 -4.69
C ARG A 173 55.09 -10.08 -4.16
N ASP A 174 55.17 -10.41 -2.87
CA ASP A 174 56.44 -10.45 -2.13
C ASP A 174 56.94 -11.89 -1.86
N LEU A 175 56.10 -12.92 -2.09
CA LEU A 175 56.49 -14.32 -1.98
C LEU A 175 56.48 -15.00 -3.36
N ASP A 176 57.43 -15.92 -3.57
CA ASP A 176 57.39 -16.85 -4.70
C ASP A 176 56.42 -17.99 -4.35
N VAL A 177 55.14 -17.69 -4.52
CA VAL A 177 54.03 -18.60 -4.25
C VAL A 177 53.77 -19.38 -5.53
N GLY A 178 53.94 -20.71 -5.49
CA GLY A 178 53.69 -21.58 -6.65
C GLY A 178 52.27 -21.41 -7.21
N GLU A 179 52.09 -21.75 -8.50
CA GLU A 179 50.84 -21.50 -9.26
C GLU A 179 49.57 -21.93 -8.51
N GLU A 180 49.58 -23.09 -7.84
CA GLU A 180 48.45 -23.60 -7.08
C GLU A 180 48.02 -22.66 -5.93
N HIS A 181 48.99 -22.09 -5.20
CA HIS A 181 48.70 -21.15 -4.11
C HIS A 181 48.30 -19.76 -4.62
N GLN A 182 48.76 -19.36 -5.81
CA GLN A 182 48.30 -18.12 -6.45
C GLN A 182 46.81 -18.18 -6.77
N VAL A 183 46.33 -19.34 -7.26
CA VAL A 183 44.90 -19.56 -7.52
C VAL A 183 44.08 -19.37 -6.24
N TYR A 184 44.50 -19.96 -5.11
CA TYR A 184 43.79 -19.77 -3.83
C TYR A 184 43.73 -18.30 -3.39
N MET A 185 44.81 -17.53 -3.56
CA MET A 185 44.79 -16.11 -3.19
C MET A 185 43.88 -15.28 -4.10
N LEU A 186 43.85 -15.57 -5.40
CA LEU A 186 42.93 -14.93 -6.34
C LEU A 186 41.47 -15.25 -6.01
N ASP A 187 41.17 -16.49 -5.63
CA ASP A 187 39.84 -16.90 -5.20
C ASP A 187 39.40 -16.18 -3.92
N ILE A 188 40.30 -16.03 -2.92
CA ILE A 188 40.02 -15.24 -1.71
C ILE A 188 39.69 -13.79 -2.08
N GLN A 189 40.47 -13.16 -2.96
CA GLN A 189 40.21 -11.79 -3.41
C GLN A 189 38.86 -11.67 -4.12
N LYS A 190 38.49 -12.67 -4.91
CA LYS A 190 37.20 -12.72 -5.61
C LYS A 190 36.03 -12.77 -4.62
N GLU A 191 36.11 -13.60 -3.59
CA GLU A 191 35.05 -13.68 -2.55
C GLU A 191 35.00 -12.41 -1.69
N VAL A 192 36.15 -11.80 -1.37
CA VAL A 192 36.17 -10.49 -0.68
C VAL A 192 35.42 -9.43 -1.50
N LYS A 193 35.73 -9.28 -2.79
CA LYS A 193 35.03 -8.33 -3.68
C LYS A 193 33.53 -8.60 -3.76
N LYS A 194 33.12 -9.86 -3.76
CA LYS A 194 31.71 -10.26 -3.76
C LYS A 194 31.00 -9.82 -2.47
N ILE A 195 31.64 -9.97 -1.31
CA ILE A 195 31.10 -9.48 -0.05
C ILE A 195 31.02 -7.94 -0.04
N GLU A 196 32.02 -7.23 -0.61
CA GLU A 196 31.99 -5.75 -0.69
C GLU A 196 30.79 -5.26 -1.50
N ARG A 197 30.49 -5.96 -2.61
CA ARG A 197 29.32 -5.69 -3.44
C ARG A 197 28.02 -5.91 -2.66
N ILE A 198 27.87 -7.05 -1.98
CA ILE A 198 26.67 -7.36 -1.18
C ILE A 198 26.44 -6.30 -0.10
N ILE A 199 27.50 -5.89 0.61
CA ILE A 199 27.40 -4.85 1.63
C ILE A 199 26.96 -3.52 1.02
N SER A 200 27.50 -3.17 -0.14
CA SER A 200 27.16 -1.91 -0.82
C SER A 200 25.69 -1.88 -1.24
N GLU A 201 25.18 -2.99 -1.78
CA GLU A 201 23.76 -3.16 -2.16
C GLU A 201 22.83 -3.01 -0.94
N ILE A 202 23.20 -3.61 0.20
CA ILE A 202 22.42 -3.47 1.45
C ILE A 202 22.40 -2.01 1.92
N LEU A 203 23.53 -1.31 1.86
CA LEU A 203 23.61 0.09 2.29
C LEU A 203 22.77 1.02 1.41
N GLU A 204 22.85 0.85 0.08
CA GLU A 204 22.08 1.65 -0.87
C GLU A 204 20.57 1.46 -0.70
N PHE A 205 20.13 0.22 -0.46
CA PHE A 205 18.74 -0.08 -0.15
C PHE A 205 18.26 0.63 1.11
N SER A 206 19.15 0.76 2.09
CA SER A 206 18.80 1.20 3.44
C SER A 206 18.79 2.72 3.63
N LYS A 207 19.48 3.46 2.76
CA LYS A 207 19.46 4.92 2.73
C LYS A 207 19.50 5.41 1.28
N PRO A 208 18.34 5.43 0.60
CA PRO A 208 18.26 5.93 -0.77
C PRO A 208 18.78 7.37 -0.82
N ARG A 209 19.68 7.66 -1.77
CA ARG A 209 20.09 9.04 -2.00
C ARG A 209 18.89 9.84 -2.51
N PRO A 210 18.68 11.08 -2.06
CA PRO A 210 17.62 11.93 -2.62
C PRO A 210 17.82 12.04 -4.13
N ALA A 211 16.74 11.81 -4.89
CA ALA A 211 16.79 11.83 -6.35
C ALA A 211 17.08 13.24 -6.87
N HIS A 212 18.05 13.35 -7.77
CA HIS A 212 18.35 14.60 -8.46
C HIS A 212 17.60 14.62 -9.80
N LEU A 213 16.34 15.08 -9.74
CA LEU A 213 15.44 15.10 -10.89
C LEU A 213 15.85 16.18 -11.90
N VAL A 214 16.04 15.77 -13.15
CA VAL A 214 16.29 16.62 -14.31
C VAL A 214 15.41 16.18 -15.46
N GLU A 215 15.06 17.11 -16.37
CA GLU A 215 14.40 16.71 -17.62
C GLU A 215 15.37 15.91 -18.48
N ASN A 216 15.02 14.67 -18.78
CA ASN A 216 15.86 13.79 -19.58
C ASN A 216 15.02 12.79 -20.40
N ASN A 217 15.59 12.29 -21.49
CA ASN A 217 14.93 11.30 -22.34
C ASN A 217 15.30 9.88 -21.88
N ILE A 218 14.29 9.08 -21.52
CA ILE A 218 14.51 7.72 -21.02
C ILE A 218 15.23 6.81 -22.03
N ASN A 219 15.05 7.04 -23.34
CA ASN A 219 15.75 6.29 -24.38
C ASN A 219 17.26 6.49 -24.29
N GLU A 220 17.73 7.72 -24.00
CA GLU A 220 19.16 8.01 -23.87
C GLU A 220 19.77 7.25 -22.69
N VAL A 221 19.04 7.17 -21.58
CA VAL A 221 19.46 6.40 -20.40
C VAL A 221 19.61 4.91 -20.74
N VAL A 222 18.59 4.31 -21.38
CA VAL A 222 18.59 2.89 -21.76
C VAL A 222 19.74 2.57 -22.72
N LEU A 223 19.95 3.41 -23.74
CA LEU A 223 21.03 3.23 -24.71
C LEU A 223 22.42 3.38 -24.06
N SER A 224 22.58 4.32 -23.12
CA SER A 224 23.85 4.48 -22.40
C SER A 224 24.21 3.24 -21.56
N VAL A 225 23.21 2.63 -20.90
CA VAL A 225 23.40 1.40 -20.12
C VAL A 225 23.75 0.22 -21.02
N HIS A 226 23.13 0.13 -22.21
CA HIS A 226 23.49 -0.89 -23.17
C HIS A 226 24.95 -0.80 -23.60
N GLU A 227 25.44 0.41 -23.94
CA GLU A 227 26.85 0.58 -24.30
C GLU A 227 27.80 0.19 -23.17
N LEU A 228 27.45 0.49 -21.91
CA LEU A 228 28.24 0.09 -20.74
C LEU A 228 28.28 -1.44 -20.53
N THR A 229 27.21 -2.15 -20.87
CA THR A 229 27.06 -3.60 -20.61
C THR A 229 27.32 -4.48 -21.84
N ARG A 230 27.56 -3.87 -23.01
CA ARG A 230 27.63 -4.54 -24.32
C ARG A 230 28.64 -5.69 -24.38
N VAL A 231 29.79 -5.53 -23.73
CA VAL A 231 30.86 -6.55 -23.75
C VAL A 231 30.42 -7.79 -22.97
N GLN A 232 29.91 -7.60 -21.75
CA GLN A 232 29.40 -8.67 -20.90
C GLN A 232 28.25 -9.44 -21.58
N LEU A 233 27.29 -8.70 -22.13
CA LEU A 233 26.15 -9.28 -22.85
C LEU A 233 26.58 -10.16 -24.03
N ARG A 234 27.62 -9.75 -24.76
CA ARG A 234 28.18 -10.56 -25.86
C ARG A 234 28.93 -11.79 -25.36
N GLN A 235 29.64 -11.69 -24.24
CA GLN A 235 30.34 -12.84 -23.64
C GLN A 235 29.35 -13.94 -23.21
N ASP A 236 28.18 -13.53 -22.72
CA ASP A 236 27.11 -14.45 -22.29
C ASP A 236 26.14 -14.82 -23.43
N ASN A 237 26.51 -14.58 -24.70
CA ASN A 237 25.69 -14.90 -25.90
C ASN A 237 24.27 -14.31 -25.89
N LEU A 238 24.06 -13.14 -25.27
CA LEU A 238 22.78 -12.45 -25.23
C LEU A 238 22.63 -11.46 -26.39
N ARG A 239 21.49 -11.53 -27.09
CA ARG A 239 21.12 -10.61 -28.17
C ARG A 239 20.11 -9.61 -27.64
N VAL A 240 20.44 -8.32 -27.70
CA VAL A 240 19.57 -7.25 -27.20
C VAL A 240 18.75 -6.67 -28.36
N HIS A 241 17.43 -6.58 -28.17
CA HIS A 241 16.48 -5.99 -29.11
C HIS A 241 15.86 -4.74 -28.50
N PHE A 242 15.94 -3.61 -29.18
CA PHE A 242 15.35 -2.35 -28.72
C PHE A 242 13.97 -2.15 -29.34
N ASN A 243 12.94 -2.02 -28.50
CA ASN A 243 11.61 -1.56 -28.89
C ASN A 243 11.30 -0.20 -28.25
N LEU A 244 12.07 0.82 -28.64
CA LEU A 244 11.95 2.18 -28.12
C LEU A 244 10.99 3.00 -28.98
N ALA A 245 10.20 3.87 -28.36
CA ALA A 245 9.34 4.79 -29.10
C ALA A 245 10.15 6.01 -29.59
N ASP A 246 9.95 6.41 -30.85
CA ASP A 246 10.76 7.44 -31.54
C ASP A 246 10.63 8.85 -30.94
N HIS A 247 9.49 9.17 -30.31
CA HIS A 247 9.15 10.53 -29.88
C HIS A 247 8.64 10.58 -28.43
N LEU A 248 9.39 9.96 -27.52
CA LEU A 248 9.13 10.09 -26.09
C LEU A 248 9.49 11.51 -25.60
N PRO A 249 8.58 12.23 -24.91
CA PRO A 249 8.90 13.50 -24.32
C PRO A 249 9.92 13.35 -23.19
N ALA A 250 10.70 14.41 -22.95
CA ALA A 250 11.56 14.48 -21.78
C ALA A 250 10.71 14.40 -20.50
N VAL A 251 11.19 13.65 -19.52
CA VAL A 251 10.53 13.45 -18.23
C VAL A 251 11.48 13.84 -17.10
N LEU A 252 10.91 14.30 -15.99
CA LEU A 252 11.66 14.58 -14.76
C LEU A 252 12.10 13.25 -14.12
N ILE A 253 13.36 12.89 -14.32
CA ILE A 253 13.97 11.66 -13.80
C ILE A 253 15.36 11.95 -13.23
N ASP A 254 15.90 11.04 -12.42
CA ASP A 254 17.31 11.00 -12.07
C ASP A 254 18.00 9.97 -13.00
N PRO A 255 18.76 10.41 -14.01
CA PRO A 255 19.35 9.51 -15.01
C PRO A 255 20.28 8.46 -14.39
N ALA A 256 20.97 8.79 -13.30
CA ALA A 256 21.88 7.86 -12.63
C ALA A 256 21.11 6.76 -11.90
N GLN A 257 20.04 7.11 -11.18
CA GLN A 257 19.19 6.12 -10.52
C GLN A 257 18.44 5.24 -11.52
N ILE A 258 17.93 5.81 -12.62
CA ILE A 258 17.29 5.02 -13.68
C ILE A 258 18.30 4.10 -14.36
N SER A 259 19.52 4.58 -14.63
CA SER A 259 20.60 3.73 -15.16
C SER A 259 20.84 2.53 -14.26
N GLN A 260 20.89 2.72 -12.95
CA GLN A 260 21.09 1.63 -11.99
C GLN A 260 19.95 0.61 -12.03
N VAL A 261 18.70 1.06 -12.16
CA VAL A 261 17.55 0.15 -12.32
C VAL A 261 17.72 -0.70 -13.58
N VAL A 262 18.06 -0.08 -14.72
CA VAL A 262 18.25 -0.80 -15.99
C VAL A 262 19.43 -1.76 -15.90
N ILE A 263 20.56 -1.36 -15.31
CA ILE A 263 21.72 -2.23 -15.07
C ILE A 263 21.31 -3.46 -14.25
N ASN A 264 20.57 -3.27 -13.17
CA ASN A 264 20.13 -4.38 -12.31
C ASN A 264 19.21 -5.35 -13.06
N LEU A 265 18.33 -4.85 -13.94
CA LEU A 265 17.49 -5.70 -14.80
C LEU A 265 18.34 -6.50 -15.80
N VAL A 266 19.34 -5.86 -16.42
CA VAL A 266 20.27 -6.53 -17.35
C VAL A 266 21.05 -7.63 -16.63
N ILE A 267 21.60 -7.37 -15.45
CA ILE A 267 22.33 -8.36 -14.65
C ILE A 267 21.42 -9.55 -14.28
N ASN A 268 20.19 -9.27 -13.84
CA ASN A 268 19.22 -10.31 -13.51
C ASN A 268 18.87 -11.17 -14.74
N ALA A 269 18.73 -10.55 -15.92
CA ALA A 269 18.48 -11.27 -17.15
C ALA A 269 19.66 -12.17 -17.55
N MET A 270 20.89 -11.69 -17.41
CA MET A 270 22.10 -12.49 -17.66
C MET A 270 22.17 -13.72 -16.75
N GLN A 271 21.88 -13.54 -15.45
CA GLN A 271 21.85 -14.64 -14.49
C GLN A 271 20.73 -15.65 -14.76
N ALA A 272 19.59 -15.20 -15.30
CA ALA A 272 18.47 -16.06 -15.66
C ALA A 272 18.68 -16.81 -16.98
N MET A 273 19.59 -16.33 -17.85
CA MET A 273 19.87 -16.90 -19.17
C MET A 273 21.36 -17.23 -19.35
N PRO A 274 21.92 -18.18 -18.57
CA PRO A 274 23.34 -18.51 -18.60
C PRO A 274 23.80 -19.14 -19.93
N ASP A 275 22.89 -19.76 -20.69
CA ASP A 275 23.16 -20.36 -22.00
C ASP A 275 22.96 -19.36 -23.17
N GLY A 276 22.70 -18.08 -22.85
CA GLY A 276 22.37 -17.04 -23.81
C GLY A 276 20.87 -16.96 -24.13
N GLY A 277 20.49 -16.03 -25.00
CA GLY A 277 19.09 -15.77 -25.35
C GLY A 277 18.85 -14.39 -25.96
N ASP A 278 17.57 -14.03 -26.06
CA ASP A 278 17.13 -12.72 -26.55
C ASP A 278 16.61 -11.87 -25.38
N LEU A 279 17.19 -10.70 -25.17
CA LEU A 279 16.77 -9.69 -24.20
C LEU A 279 16.05 -8.56 -24.95
N THR A 280 14.86 -8.19 -24.52
CA THR A 280 14.04 -7.11 -25.13
C THR A 280 13.73 -6.03 -24.10
#